data_AF-A0A7J6RH31-F1
#
_entry.id   AF-A0A7J6RH31-F1
#
_cell.length_a   1.000
_cell.length_b   1.000
_cell.length_c   1.000
_cell.angle_alpha   90.00
_cell.angle_beta   90.00
_cell.angle_gamma   90.00
#
_symmetry.space_group_name_H-M   'P 1'
#
loop_
_entity.id
_entity.type
_entity.pdbx_description
1 polymer ?
#
loop_
_entity_poly.entity_id
_entity_poly.type
_entity_poly.pdbx_seq_one_letter_code
_entity_poly.pdbx_strand_id
1 'polypeptide(L)'
;MGDGMRIRGDMHVLLMGDPGVAKSQLLKHLSLIAPRAVYTTGKGSSGVGLTASVQRDPQTNEMTLDGGALVMADNGICCIDEFDKMEESDRTAIHEVMEQQTVSIAKAGITTTLNARTSVVAAANPAYGRYNPKKSVLENLNLPAALLSRFDIQFLLLDTVNEDKDIALARHVGNVHRLGEVPQDLDFEPFGAEFMRAYVRR
;
A
#
# COMPACT_ATOMS: atom_id res chain seq x y z
N MET A 1 -36.06 -2.45 -5.05
CA MET A 1 -35.42 -1.51 -4.12
C MET A 1 -34.37 -2.29 -3.37
N GLY A 2 -33.09 -2.15 -3.73
CA GLY A 2 -32.00 -2.77 -2.95
C GLY A 2 -31.74 -1.94 -1.70
N ASP A 3 -31.42 -2.59 -0.59
CA ASP A 3 -31.44 -2.10 0.80
C ASP A 3 -30.48 -0.93 1.14
N GLY A 4 -29.99 -0.17 0.16
CA GLY A 4 -29.08 0.98 0.35
C GLY A 4 -27.70 0.64 0.92
N MET A 5 -27.51 -0.58 1.43
CA MET A 5 -26.25 -1.08 1.98
C MET A 5 -25.28 -1.42 0.85
N ARG A 6 -24.24 -0.62 0.71
CA ARG A 6 -23.15 -0.85 -0.25
C ARG A 6 -22.09 -1.72 0.43
N ILE A 7 -21.97 -2.96 -0.02
CA ILE A 7 -20.89 -3.87 0.43
C ILE A 7 -19.62 -3.53 -0.36
N ARG A 8 -18.49 -3.41 0.34
CA ARG A 8 -17.17 -3.15 -0.26
C ARG A 8 -16.73 -4.36 -1.10
N GLY A 9 -16.33 -4.11 -2.35
CA GLY A 9 -15.79 -5.14 -3.26
C GLY A 9 -14.26 -5.22 -3.30
N ASP A 10 -13.57 -4.18 -2.83
CA ASP A 10 -12.11 -4.07 -2.88
C ASP A 10 -11.45 -4.78 -1.68
N MET A 11 -10.36 -5.49 -1.96
CA MET A 11 -9.55 -6.16 -0.94
C MET A 11 -8.42 -5.26 -0.43
N HIS A 12 -8.09 -5.39 0.83
CA HIS A 12 -6.97 -4.72 1.48
C HIS A 12 -5.99 -5.74 2.06
N VAL A 13 -4.71 -5.55 1.77
CA VAL A 13 -3.65 -6.49 2.15
C VAL A 13 -2.57 -5.76 2.96
N LEU A 14 -2.16 -6.35 4.07
CA LEU A 14 -1.08 -5.86 4.91
C LEU A 14 0.09 -6.85 4.91
N LEU A 15 1.27 -6.38 4.51
CA LEU A 15 2.54 -7.09 4.57
C LEU A 15 3.31 -6.63 5.81
N MET A 16 3.45 -7.52 6.78
CA MET A 16 4.16 -7.27 8.04
C MET A 16 5.41 -8.12 8.06
N GLY A 17 6.51 -7.61 8.59
CA GLY A 17 7.71 -8.44 8.64
C GLY A 17 8.96 -7.69 9.04
N ASP A 18 10.04 -8.42 9.21
CA ASP A 18 11.32 -7.83 9.56
C ASP A 18 11.85 -6.92 8.42
N PRO A 19 12.69 -5.92 8.72
CA PRO A 19 13.43 -5.17 7.72
C PRO A 19 14.27 -6.12 6.87
N GLY A 20 14.38 -5.83 5.57
CA GLY A 20 15.21 -6.62 4.66
C GLY A 20 14.47 -7.75 3.91
N VAL A 21 13.21 -8.07 4.25
CA VAL A 21 12.41 -9.11 3.57
C VAL A 21 11.77 -8.64 2.25
N ALA A 22 12.35 -7.63 1.59
CA ALA A 22 11.94 -7.10 0.29
C ALA A 22 10.49 -6.58 0.13
N LYS A 23 9.75 -6.31 1.22
CA LYS A 23 8.36 -5.78 1.18
C LYS A 23 8.21 -4.55 0.29
N SER A 24 9.08 -3.55 0.44
CA SER A 24 9.07 -2.33 -0.37
C SER A 24 9.28 -2.62 -1.86
N GLN A 25 10.11 -3.62 -2.19
CA GLN A 25 10.32 -4.04 -3.58
C GLN A 25 9.09 -4.74 -4.15
N LEU A 26 8.40 -5.57 -3.34
CA LEU A 26 7.11 -6.15 -3.73
C LEU A 26 6.07 -5.08 -4.01
N LEU A 27 5.93 -4.07 -3.15
CA LEU A 27 5.01 -2.95 -3.37
C LEU A 27 5.34 -2.16 -4.65
N LYS A 28 6.61 -1.87 -4.90
CA LYS A 28 7.06 -1.20 -6.13
C LYS A 28 6.76 -2.05 -7.36
N HIS A 29 7.03 -3.35 -7.30
CA HIS A 29 6.73 -4.27 -8.39
C HIS A 29 5.23 -4.36 -8.68
N LEU A 30 4.39 -4.42 -7.64
CA LEU A 30 2.93 -4.34 -7.78
C LEU A 30 2.48 -3.03 -8.44
N SER A 31 3.07 -1.90 -8.04
CA SER A 31 2.76 -0.61 -8.66
C SER A 31 3.14 -0.54 -10.14
N LEU A 32 4.17 -1.30 -10.54
CA LEU A 32 4.57 -1.44 -11.92
C LEU A 32 3.69 -2.43 -12.68
N ILE A 33 3.14 -3.47 -12.07
CA ILE A 33 2.30 -4.43 -12.81
C ILE A 33 0.86 -3.92 -12.92
N ALA A 34 0.29 -3.35 -11.87
CA ALA A 34 -1.10 -2.96 -11.86
C ALA A 34 -1.42 -1.88 -12.92
N PRO A 35 -2.60 -1.95 -13.57
CA PRO A 35 -2.98 -1.01 -14.64
C PRO A 35 -3.15 0.43 -14.12
N ARG A 36 -3.55 0.58 -12.85
CA ARG A 36 -3.63 1.85 -12.15
C ARG A 36 -3.16 1.64 -10.71
N ALA A 37 -1.97 2.12 -10.41
CA ALA A 37 -1.45 2.07 -9.06
C ALA A 37 -0.66 3.33 -8.71
N VAL A 38 -0.71 3.67 -7.43
CA VAL A 38 0.04 4.78 -6.84
C VAL A 38 0.89 4.23 -5.71
N TYR A 39 2.18 4.50 -5.74
CA TYR A 39 3.10 4.17 -4.65
C TYR A 39 3.33 5.40 -3.79
N THR A 40 3.21 5.22 -2.47
CA THR A 40 3.55 6.23 -1.49
C THR A 40 4.23 5.63 -0.26
N THR A 41 4.85 6.49 0.56
CA THR A 41 5.42 6.12 1.86
C THR A 41 4.69 6.86 2.97
N GLY A 42 4.55 6.20 4.13
CA GLY A 42 3.84 6.72 5.28
C GLY A 42 4.42 8.02 5.84
N LYS A 43 5.72 8.29 5.63
CA LYS A 43 6.34 9.58 5.95
C LYS A 43 6.33 10.59 4.80
N GLY A 44 6.31 10.13 3.56
CA GLY A 44 6.47 10.96 2.35
C GLY A 44 5.16 11.56 1.85
N SER A 45 4.02 10.99 2.22
CA SER A 45 2.71 11.58 1.99
C SER A 45 2.12 12.02 3.32
N SER A 46 2.33 13.30 3.66
CA SER A 46 1.52 13.96 4.70
C SER A 46 0.04 13.82 4.35
N GLY A 47 -0.86 13.94 5.32
CA GLY A 47 -2.30 13.76 5.11
C GLY A 47 -2.89 14.53 3.92
N VAL A 48 -2.30 15.68 3.58
CA VAL A 48 -2.64 16.49 2.40
C VAL A 48 -2.24 15.80 1.08
N GLY A 49 -1.07 15.19 1.03
CA GLY A 49 -0.59 14.41 -0.13
C GLY A 49 -1.27 13.04 -0.26
N LEU A 50 -1.78 12.49 0.84
CA LEU A 50 -2.50 11.22 0.83
C LEU A 50 -3.97 11.37 0.41
N THR A 51 -4.65 12.41 0.89
CA THR A 51 -6.09 12.63 0.69
C THR A 51 -6.40 13.56 -0.47
N ALA A 52 -6.45 14.86 -0.22
CA ALA A 52 -6.44 15.92 -1.21
C ALA A 52 -6.05 17.24 -0.54
N SER A 53 -5.60 18.17 -1.37
CA SER A 53 -5.20 19.51 -0.95
C SER A 53 -6.13 20.56 -1.55
N VAL A 54 -6.35 21.64 -0.82
CA VAL A 54 -7.02 22.84 -1.33
C VAL A 54 -5.92 23.86 -1.59
N GLN A 55 -5.77 24.28 -2.83
CA GLN A 55 -4.84 25.34 -3.23
C GLN A 55 -5.61 26.53 -3.77
N ARG A 56 -5.02 27.72 -3.67
CA ARG A 56 -5.55 28.90 -4.33
C ARG A 56 -4.75 29.13 -5.60
N ASP A 57 -5.41 29.10 -6.74
CA ASP A 57 -4.77 29.35 -8.02
C ASP A 57 -4.33 30.83 -8.08
N PRO A 58 -3.02 31.12 -8.23
CA PRO A 58 -2.51 32.49 -8.27
C PRO A 58 -2.94 33.27 -9.53
N GLN A 59 -3.39 32.60 -10.60
CA GLN A 59 -3.83 33.27 -11.83
C GLN A 59 -5.31 33.64 -11.78
N THR A 60 -6.16 32.72 -11.36
CA THR A 60 -7.63 32.92 -11.33
C THR A 60 -8.13 33.41 -9.97
N ASN A 61 -7.31 33.32 -8.92
CA ASN A 61 -7.67 33.59 -7.53
C ASN A 61 -8.77 32.66 -6.96
N GLU A 62 -9.15 31.62 -7.71
CA GLU A 62 -10.11 30.60 -7.32
C GLU A 62 -9.46 29.52 -6.45
N MET A 63 -10.28 28.83 -5.68
CA MET A 63 -9.84 27.73 -4.83
C MET A 63 -9.97 26.42 -5.62
N THR A 64 -8.86 25.77 -5.89
CA THR A 64 -8.79 24.47 -6.59
C THR A 64 -8.57 23.34 -5.61
N LEU A 65 -9.04 22.15 -5.99
CA LEU A 65 -8.95 20.93 -5.19
C LEU A 65 -8.09 19.91 -5.94
N ASP A 66 -6.93 19.59 -5.39
CA ASP A 66 -6.01 18.62 -5.98
C ASP A 66 -6.07 17.29 -5.23
N GLY A 67 -6.47 16.23 -5.94
CA GLY A 67 -6.51 14.86 -5.44
C GLY A 67 -5.14 14.37 -4.97
N GLY A 68 -5.08 13.81 -3.76
CA GLY A 68 -3.92 13.11 -3.24
C GLY A 68 -3.82 11.66 -3.73
N ALA A 69 -2.86 10.92 -3.21
CA ALA A 69 -2.52 9.57 -3.66
C ALA A 69 -3.72 8.59 -3.68
N LEU A 70 -4.58 8.62 -2.65
CA LEU A 70 -5.73 7.71 -2.56
C LEU A 70 -6.81 8.03 -3.61
N VAL A 71 -7.05 9.32 -3.87
CA VAL A 71 -8.00 9.76 -4.90
C VAL A 71 -7.46 9.45 -6.30
N MET A 72 -6.16 9.65 -6.51
CA MET A 72 -5.49 9.29 -7.77
C MET A 72 -5.55 7.78 -8.05
N ALA A 73 -5.57 6.96 -7.01
CA ALA A 73 -5.68 5.50 -7.07
C ALA A 73 -7.13 4.96 -7.16
N ASP A 74 -8.14 5.80 -7.41
CA ASP A 74 -9.54 5.36 -7.59
C ASP A 74 -9.68 4.30 -8.71
N ASN A 75 -10.38 3.21 -8.39
CA ASN A 75 -10.50 1.94 -9.13
C ASN A 75 -9.15 1.27 -9.46
N GLY A 76 -8.18 1.42 -8.56
CA GLY A 76 -6.83 0.87 -8.69
C GLY A 76 -6.26 0.44 -7.35
N ILE A 77 -4.93 0.41 -7.26
CA ILE A 77 -4.20 -0.02 -6.07
C ILE A 77 -3.40 1.14 -5.49
N CYS A 78 -3.54 1.39 -4.19
CA CYS A 78 -2.67 2.28 -3.45
C CYS A 78 -1.66 1.45 -2.64
N CYS A 79 -0.40 1.50 -3.04
CA CYS A 79 0.71 0.86 -2.32
C CYS A 79 1.26 1.84 -1.28
N ILE A 80 1.20 1.50 0.01
CA ILE A 80 1.69 2.33 1.11
C ILE A 80 2.83 1.62 1.84
N ASP A 81 4.05 2.11 1.66
CA ASP A 81 5.21 1.63 2.39
C ASP A 81 5.37 2.36 3.74
N GLU A 82 6.11 1.76 4.68
CA GLU A 82 6.33 2.31 6.03
C GLU A 82 5.03 2.72 6.74
N PHE A 83 3.99 1.88 6.63
CA PHE A 83 2.67 2.13 7.19
C PHE A 83 2.70 2.35 8.72
N ASP A 84 3.66 1.73 9.41
CA ASP A 84 3.89 1.92 10.85
C ASP A 84 4.36 3.33 11.22
N LYS A 85 4.92 4.09 10.26
CA LYS A 85 5.47 5.44 10.47
C LYS A 85 4.50 6.57 10.17
N MET A 86 3.26 6.27 9.78
CA MET A 86 2.25 7.30 9.52
C MET A 86 1.79 8.01 10.78
N GLU A 87 1.56 9.32 10.62
CA GLU A 87 0.96 10.19 11.64
C GLU A 87 -0.52 9.86 11.88
N GLU A 88 -1.04 10.27 13.03
CA GLU A 88 -2.41 9.96 13.45
C GLU A 88 -3.49 10.58 12.55
N SER A 89 -3.23 11.77 11.98
CA SER A 89 -4.10 12.40 10.99
C SER A 89 -4.27 11.54 9.74
N ASP A 90 -3.19 10.89 9.31
CA ASP A 90 -3.12 10.16 8.05
C ASP A 90 -3.78 8.78 8.23
N ARG A 91 -3.63 8.20 9.43
CA ARG A 91 -4.37 7.01 9.86
C ARG A 91 -5.88 7.24 9.84
N THR A 92 -6.35 8.41 10.26
CA THR A 92 -7.78 8.76 10.26
C THR A 92 -8.33 8.83 8.83
N ALA A 93 -7.57 9.42 7.91
CA ALA A 93 -7.93 9.47 6.49
C ALA A 93 -8.01 8.08 5.85
N ILE A 94 -7.03 7.21 6.13
CA ILE A 94 -7.04 5.84 5.60
C ILE A 94 -8.20 5.04 6.18
N HIS A 95 -8.52 5.24 7.45
CA HIS A 95 -9.69 4.63 8.08
C HIS A 95 -10.99 4.94 7.34
N GLU A 96 -11.16 6.18 6.89
CA GLU A 96 -12.32 6.60 6.10
C GLU A 96 -12.32 5.91 4.74
N VAL A 97 -11.19 5.93 4.03
CA VAL A 97 -11.09 5.33 2.69
C VAL A 97 -11.32 3.83 2.71
N MET A 98 -10.73 3.11 3.66
CA MET A 98 -10.89 1.66 3.78
C MET A 98 -12.32 1.26 4.18
N GLU A 99 -13.10 2.17 4.79
CA GLU A 99 -14.50 1.90 5.17
C GLU A 99 -15.49 2.32 4.09
N GLN A 100 -15.45 3.59 3.71
CA GLN A 100 -16.47 4.24 2.92
C GLN A 100 -16.08 4.34 1.45
N GLN A 101 -14.81 4.09 1.12
CA GLN A 101 -14.25 4.26 -0.22
C GLN A 101 -14.38 5.70 -0.73
N THR A 102 -14.35 6.65 0.19
CA THR A 102 -14.49 8.09 -0.05
C THR A 102 -13.51 8.86 0.82
N VAL A 103 -13.21 10.08 0.40
CA VAL A 103 -12.42 11.06 1.14
C VAL A 103 -13.26 12.32 1.32
N SER A 104 -13.59 12.65 2.56
CA SER A 104 -14.35 13.85 2.90
C SER A 104 -13.42 15.00 3.26
N ILE A 105 -13.63 16.14 2.62
CA ILE A 105 -12.77 17.32 2.78
C ILE A 105 -13.65 18.49 3.17
N ALA A 106 -13.36 19.07 4.34
CA ALA A 106 -13.97 20.28 4.84
C ALA A 106 -12.86 21.28 5.22
N LYS A 107 -12.33 22.01 4.23
CA LYS A 107 -11.23 22.98 4.43
C LYS A 107 -11.45 24.22 3.58
N ALA A 108 -11.06 25.37 4.13
CA ALA A 108 -11.05 26.67 3.45
C ALA A 108 -12.36 27.02 2.72
N GLY A 109 -13.50 26.70 3.34
CA GLY A 109 -14.84 26.96 2.79
C GLY A 109 -15.33 25.95 1.75
N ILE A 110 -14.51 24.96 1.38
CA ILE A 110 -14.90 23.85 0.51
C ILE A 110 -15.25 22.64 1.38
N THR A 111 -16.50 22.20 1.26
CA THR A 111 -16.98 20.93 1.81
C THR A 111 -17.37 20.03 0.65
N THR A 112 -16.53 19.06 0.34
CA THR A 112 -16.78 18.11 -0.77
C THR A 112 -16.35 16.71 -0.39
N THR A 113 -16.89 15.73 -1.09
CA THR A 113 -16.53 14.32 -0.94
C THR A 113 -15.98 13.82 -2.28
N LEU A 114 -14.84 13.16 -2.23
CA LEU A 114 -14.20 12.55 -3.39
C LEU A 114 -14.30 11.04 -3.29
N ASN A 115 -14.51 10.37 -4.41
CA ASN A 115 -14.46 8.91 -4.47
C ASN A 115 -13.01 8.43 -4.43
N ALA A 116 -12.75 7.40 -3.63
CA ALA A 116 -11.46 6.73 -3.49
C ALA A 116 -11.67 5.22 -3.37
N ARG A 117 -12.27 4.61 -4.39
CA ARG A 117 -12.52 3.16 -4.50
C ARG A 117 -11.23 2.45 -4.84
N THR A 118 -10.33 2.36 -3.87
CA THR A 118 -8.98 1.83 -4.07
C THR A 118 -8.72 0.65 -3.15
N SER A 119 -7.98 -0.33 -3.68
CA SER A 119 -7.41 -1.40 -2.87
C SER A 119 -6.13 -0.92 -2.21
N VAL A 120 -6.08 -0.94 -0.89
CA VAL A 120 -4.87 -0.59 -0.14
C VAL A 120 -3.98 -1.82 0.05
N VAL A 121 -2.74 -1.75 -0.42
CA VAL A 121 -1.68 -2.73 -0.10
C VAL A 121 -0.61 -2.02 0.71
N ALA A 122 -0.52 -2.36 1.99
CA ALA A 122 0.36 -1.70 2.93
C ALA A 122 1.54 -2.59 3.33
N ALA A 123 2.70 -2.00 3.58
CA ALA A 123 3.82 -2.66 4.23
C ALA A 123 4.14 -1.98 5.57
N ALA A 124 4.27 -2.78 6.63
CA ALA A 124 4.58 -2.30 7.97
C ALA A 124 5.77 -3.06 8.57
N ASN A 125 6.57 -2.37 9.37
CA ASN A 125 7.64 -2.97 10.17
C ASN A 125 7.21 -3.11 11.64
N PRO A 126 7.70 -4.13 12.36
CA PRO A 126 7.53 -4.24 13.80
C PRO A 126 8.08 -3.00 14.52
N ALA A 127 7.39 -2.55 15.56
CA ALA A 127 7.69 -1.35 16.33
C ALA A 127 9.12 -1.32 16.89
N TYR A 128 9.66 -2.49 17.24
CA TYR A 128 11.01 -2.66 17.80
C TYR A 128 12.03 -3.17 16.76
N GLY A 129 11.74 -3.03 15.47
CA GLY A 129 12.63 -3.39 14.37
C GLY A 129 12.67 -4.89 14.04
N ARG A 130 12.41 -5.79 14.99
CA ARG A 130 12.20 -7.22 14.71
C ARG A 130 10.92 -7.73 15.35
N TYR A 131 10.28 -8.68 14.70
CA TYR A 131 9.08 -9.33 15.22
C TYR A 131 9.43 -10.21 16.40
N ASN A 132 8.69 -10.07 17.51
CA ASN A 132 8.84 -10.90 18.69
C ASN A 132 7.69 -11.92 18.77
N PRO A 133 7.95 -13.23 18.56
CA PRO A 133 6.92 -14.26 18.62
C PRO A 133 6.25 -14.42 20.00
N LYS A 134 6.87 -13.90 21.05
CA LYS A 134 6.31 -13.95 22.42
C LYS A 134 5.28 -12.86 22.69
N LYS A 135 5.19 -11.85 21.82
CA LYS A 135 4.22 -10.75 21.92
C LYS A 135 3.07 -10.97 20.94
N SER A 136 1.92 -10.37 21.23
CA SER A 136 0.80 -10.36 20.29
C SER A 136 1.12 -9.55 19.02
N VAL A 137 0.36 -9.79 17.95
CA VAL A 137 0.50 -9.05 16.68
C VAL A 137 0.29 -7.54 16.88
N LEU A 138 -0.71 -7.18 17.69
CA LEU A 138 -1.02 -5.79 18.04
C LEU A 138 0.15 -5.08 18.72
N GLU A 139 0.75 -5.73 19.72
CA GLU A 139 1.92 -5.20 20.45
C GLU A 139 3.16 -5.11 19.57
N ASN A 140 3.27 -5.97 18.55
CA ASN A 140 4.39 -5.93 17.60
C ASN A 140 4.28 -4.77 16.63
N LEU A 141 3.08 -4.33 16.21
CA LEU A 141 2.90 -3.36 15.11
C LEU A 141 2.67 -1.93 15.54
N ASN A 142 2.26 -1.69 16.79
CA ASN A 142 1.86 -0.35 17.25
C ASN A 142 0.79 0.31 16.35
N LEU A 143 -0.16 -0.50 15.88
CA LEU A 143 -1.31 -0.06 15.07
C LEU A 143 -2.61 -0.29 15.85
N PRO A 144 -3.60 0.63 15.76
CA PRO A 144 -4.92 0.44 16.35
C PRO A 144 -5.60 -0.81 15.81
N ALA A 145 -6.26 -1.58 16.69
CA ALA A 145 -7.01 -2.78 16.31
C ALA A 145 -8.08 -2.50 15.23
N ALA A 146 -8.67 -1.30 15.26
CA ALA A 146 -9.66 -0.87 14.28
C ALA A 146 -9.09 -0.71 12.85
N LEU A 147 -7.79 -0.42 12.68
CA LEU A 147 -7.17 -0.43 11.34
C LEU A 147 -6.90 -1.87 10.90
N LEU A 148 -6.35 -2.68 11.82
CA LEU A 148 -5.99 -4.06 11.51
C LEU A 148 -7.20 -4.89 11.08
N SER A 149 -8.36 -4.67 11.69
CA SER A 149 -9.60 -5.36 11.30
C SER A 149 -10.12 -4.99 9.90
N ARG A 150 -9.60 -3.93 9.28
CA ARG A 150 -9.99 -3.49 7.93
C ARG A 150 -9.14 -4.09 6.82
N PHE A 151 -8.02 -4.71 7.18
CA PHE A 151 -7.24 -5.54 6.27
C PHE A 151 -7.84 -6.94 6.21
N ASP A 152 -8.23 -7.35 5.00
CA ASP A 152 -8.81 -8.67 4.76
C ASP A 152 -7.75 -9.78 4.88
N ILE A 153 -6.52 -9.47 4.44
CA ILE A 153 -5.39 -10.40 4.47
C ILE A 153 -4.20 -9.74 5.14
N GLN A 154 -3.64 -10.42 6.14
CA GLN A 154 -2.48 -9.99 6.90
C GLN A 154 -1.38 -11.05 6.75
N PHE A 155 -0.33 -10.73 5.99
CA PHE A 155 0.83 -11.59 5.82
C PHE A 155 1.92 -11.22 6.82
N LEU A 156 2.48 -12.24 7.48
CA LEU A 156 3.63 -12.11 8.35
C LEU A 156 4.86 -12.76 7.69
N LEU A 157 5.82 -11.92 7.32
CA LEU A 157 7.08 -12.27 6.65
C LEU A 157 8.21 -12.18 7.68
N LEU A 158 8.57 -13.32 8.26
CA LEU A 158 9.62 -13.40 9.27
C LEU A 158 10.96 -13.76 8.63
N ASP A 159 12.01 -13.06 9.05
CA ASP A 159 13.38 -13.39 8.68
C ASP A 159 13.93 -14.44 9.66
N THR A 160 13.74 -15.72 9.33
CA THR A 160 14.26 -16.84 10.11
C THR A 160 15.60 -17.31 9.55
N VAL A 161 16.63 -17.35 10.39
CA VAL A 161 17.96 -17.86 10.02
C VAL A 161 17.85 -19.29 9.49
N ASN A 162 18.29 -19.51 8.26
CA ASN A 162 18.30 -20.82 7.63
C ASN A 162 19.39 -20.86 6.56
N GLU A 163 20.47 -21.58 6.86
CA GLU A 163 21.68 -21.62 6.04
C GLU A 163 21.39 -21.98 4.58
N ASP A 164 20.56 -22.99 4.32
CA ASP A 164 20.24 -23.43 2.95
C ASP A 164 19.49 -22.33 2.18
N LYS A 165 18.51 -21.67 2.80
CA LYS A 165 17.75 -20.56 2.19
C LYS A 165 18.64 -19.34 1.98
N ASP A 166 19.50 -19.02 2.94
CA ASP A 166 20.42 -17.89 2.89
C ASP A 166 21.44 -18.05 1.76
N ILE A 167 22.01 -19.26 1.61
CA ILE A 167 22.91 -19.61 0.50
C ILE A 167 22.17 -19.53 -0.85
N ALA A 168 20.95 -20.07 -0.94
CA ALA A 168 20.15 -20.02 -2.15
C ALA A 168 19.82 -18.58 -2.55
N LEU A 169 19.40 -17.74 -1.61
CA LEU A 169 19.11 -16.32 -1.82
C LEU A 169 20.37 -15.56 -2.25
N ALA A 170 21.50 -15.76 -1.57
CA ALA A 170 22.76 -15.12 -1.92
C ALA A 170 23.23 -15.51 -3.32
N ARG A 171 23.11 -16.78 -3.70
CA ARG A 171 23.42 -17.26 -5.06
C ARG A 171 22.50 -16.62 -6.10
N HIS A 172 21.20 -16.57 -5.82
CA HIS A 172 20.22 -15.93 -6.70
C HIS A 172 20.56 -14.44 -6.92
N VAL A 173 20.72 -13.67 -5.85
CA VAL A 173 21.04 -12.24 -5.91
C VAL A 173 22.39 -12.00 -6.59
N GLY A 174 23.41 -12.82 -6.30
CA GLY A 174 24.72 -12.73 -6.95
C GLY A 174 24.66 -12.98 -8.45
N ASN A 175 23.85 -13.95 -8.89
CA ASN A 175 23.62 -14.22 -10.31
C ASN A 175 22.90 -13.06 -11.02
N VAL A 176 21.86 -12.50 -10.39
CA VAL A 176 21.12 -11.34 -10.93
C VAL A 176 22.07 -10.16 -11.17
N HIS A 177 22.95 -9.84 -10.20
CA HIS A 177 23.90 -8.74 -10.35
C HIS A 177 24.97 -9.02 -11.40
N ARG A 178 25.39 -10.28 -11.58
CA ARG A 178 26.41 -10.66 -12.56
C ARG A 178 25.86 -10.64 -13.99
N LEU A 179 24.64 -11.13 -14.19
CA LEU A 179 24.05 -11.33 -15.52
C LEU A 179 23.14 -10.18 -15.96
N GLY A 180 22.65 -9.37 -15.02
CA GLY A 180 21.65 -8.34 -15.27
C GLY A 180 20.24 -8.91 -15.53
N GLU A 181 20.08 -10.23 -15.47
CA GLU A 181 18.83 -10.95 -15.72
C GLU A 181 18.45 -11.81 -14.51
N VAL A 182 17.15 -12.01 -14.31
CA VAL A 182 16.65 -12.94 -13.30
C VAL A 182 17.01 -14.36 -13.73
N PRO A 183 17.64 -15.18 -12.86
CA PRO A 183 18.01 -16.55 -13.19
C PRO A 183 16.82 -17.33 -13.77
N GLN A 184 17.05 -18.01 -14.90
CA GLN A 184 16.06 -18.85 -15.59
C GLN A 184 15.74 -20.16 -14.85
N ASP A 185 16.19 -20.33 -13.61
CA ASP A 185 15.90 -21.48 -12.75
C ASP A 185 14.45 -21.46 -12.21
N LEU A 186 13.52 -20.83 -12.93
CA LEU A 186 12.10 -20.93 -12.67
C LEU A 186 11.58 -22.12 -13.48
N ASP A 187 10.82 -23.00 -12.84
CA ASP A 187 10.13 -24.12 -13.51
C ASP A 187 9.04 -23.65 -14.51
N PHE A 188 8.92 -22.35 -14.73
CA PHE A 188 7.92 -21.72 -15.59
C PHE A 188 8.47 -20.46 -16.27
N GLU A 189 7.89 -20.12 -17.41
CA GLU A 189 8.17 -18.87 -18.13
C GLU A 189 7.29 -17.74 -17.58
N PRO A 190 7.86 -16.64 -17.06
CA PRO A 190 7.07 -15.55 -16.51
C PRO A 190 6.40 -14.73 -17.61
N PHE A 191 5.13 -14.40 -17.42
CA PHE A 191 4.43 -13.47 -18.31
C PHE A 191 4.94 -12.03 -18.12
N GLY A 192 5.08 -11.30 -19.23
CA GLY A 192 5.41 -9.88 -19.20
C GLY A 192 4.32 -9.04 -18.54
N ALA A 193 4.71 -7.89 -17.98
CA ALA A 193 3.78 -6.98 -17.29
C ALA A 193 2.65 -6.49 -18.20
N GLU A 194 2.91 -6.25 -19.50
CA GLU A 194 1.88 -5.83 -20.46
C GLU A 194 0.81 -6.90 -20.66
N PHE A 195 1.21 -8.17 -20.78
CA PHE A 195 0.28 -9.29 -20.90
C PHE A 195 -0.59 -9.41 -19.65
N MET A 196 0.04 -9.39 -18.46
CA MET A 196 -0.68 -9.43 -17.19
C MET A 196 -1.69 -8.28 -17.06
N ARG A 197 -1.29 -7.05 -17.42
CA ARG A 197 -2.21 -5.89 -17.43
C ARG A 197 -3.37 -6.10 -18.38
N ALA A 198 -3.13 -6.57 -19.60
CA ALA A 198 -4.17 -6.80 -20.59
C ALA A 198 -5.17 -7.88 -20.14
N TYR A 199 -4.67 -8.92 -19.46
CA TYR A 199 -5.49 -10.01 -18.94
C TYR A 199 -6.35 -9.58 -17.75
N VAL A 200 -5.75 -8.89 -16.76
CA VAL A 200 -6.43 -8.45 -15.52
C VAL A 200 -7.41 -7.30 -15.76
N ARG A 201 -7.25 -6.53 -16.85
CA ARG A 201 -8.13 -5.39 -17.17
C ARG A 201 -9.51 -5.80 -17.73
N ARG A 202 -9.75 -7.09 -17.99
CA ARG A 202 -11.04 -7.60 -18.49
C ARG A 202 -12.07 -7.80 -17.39
#